data_AF-A0A2K8K5Q8-F1
#
_entry.id   AF-A0A2K8K5Q8-F1
#
_cell.length_a   1.000
_cell.length_b   1.000
_cell.length_c   1.000
_cell.angle_alpha   90.00
_cell.angle_beta   90.00
_cell.angle_gamma   90.00
#
_symmetry.space_group_name_H-M   'P 1'
#
loop_
_entity.id
_entity.type
_entity.pdbx_description
1 polymer ?
#
loop_
_entity_poly.entity_id
_entity_poly.type
_entity_poly.pdbx_seq_one_letter_code
_entity_poly.pdbx_strand_id
1 'polypeptide(L)'
;MDLFALPDWIIWGLIAAALLAVEMMTTAYVALGFAIGAAAVALVTYFVPGLHIFVQGLIWASVGLAVWLGLSRWNSKRHKSRKDINDFDPLESLPRADRMRRDEMKQKEHE
;
A
#
# COMPACT_ATOMS: atom_id res chain seq x y z
N MET A 1 -42.55 13.63 -2.86
CA MET A 1 -41.97 12.27 -2.98
C MET A 1 -40.64 12.31 -2.26
N ASP A 2 -40.67 12.27 -0.93
CA ASP A 2 -39.47 12.35 -0.08
C ASP A 2 -38.96 10.93 0.22
N LEU A 3 -38.61 10.18 -0.82
CA LEU A 3 -38.18 8.79 -0.66
C LEU A 3 -36.72 8.65 -0.18
N PHE A 4 -35.93 9.74 -0.16
CA PHE A 4 -34.50 9.69 0.14
C PHE A 4 -34.00 10.90 0.95
N ALA A 5 -34.75 11.33 1.97
CA ALA A 5 -34.18 12.20 3.01
C ALA A 5 -33.24 11.37 3.91
N LEU A 6 -32.18 10.81 3.31
CA LEU A 6 -31.12 10.16 4.06
C LEU A 6 -30.32 11.26 4.76
N PRO A 7 -30.09 11.15 6.08
CA PRO A 7 -29.17 12.03 6.78
C PRO A 7 -27.84 12.17 6.02
N ASP A 8 -27.30 13.38 5.93
CA ASP A 8 -26.11 13.70 5.11
C ASP A 8 -24.92 12.75 5.34
N TRP A 9 -24.77 12.23 6.57
CA TRP A 9 -23.72 11.29 6.92
C TRP A 9 -23.83 9.93 6.21
N ILE A 10 -25.02 9.49 5.81
CA ILE A 10 -25.23 8.25 5.04
C ILE A 10 -24.67 8.41 3.63
N ILE A 11 -24.86 9.58 3.01
CA ILE A 11 -24.36 9.87 1.66
C ILE A 11 -22.83 9.77 1.65
N TRP A 12 -22.18 10.39 2.63
CA TRP A 12 -20.73 10.31 2.80
C TRP A 12 -20.24 8.89 3.09
N GLY A 13 -20.99 8.12 3.87
CA GLY A 13 -20.72 6.70 4.12
C GLY A 13 -20.76 5.85 2.84
N LEU A 14 -21.76 6.07 1.98
CA LEU A 14 -21.87 5.38 0.68
C LEU A 14 -20.74 5.75 -0.27
N ILE A 15 -20.35 7.04 -0.33
CA ILE A 15 -19.21 7.49 -1.14
C ILE A 15 -17.92 6.81 -0.66
N ALA A 16 -17.69 6.76 0.66
CA ALA A 16 -16.53 6.11 1.24
C ALA A 16 -16.51 4.59 0.94
N ALA A 17 -17.65 3.92 1.02
CA ALA A 17 -17.79 2.50 0.69
C ALA A 17 -17.52 2.22 -0.79
N ALA A 18 -18.05 3.06 -1.69
CA ALA A 18 -17.81 2.96 -3.13
C ALA A 18 -16.33 3.18 -3.48
N LEU A 19 -15.70 4.20 -2.87
CA LEU A 19 -14.26 4.45 -3.01
C LEU A 19 -13.44 3.27 -2.53
N LEU A 20 -13.79 2.67 -1.38
CA LEU A 20 -13.12 1.49 -0.86
C LEU A 20 -13.26 0.29 -1.80
N ALA A 21 -14.44 0.05 -2.38
CA ALA A 21 -14.65 -1.02 -3.34
C ALA A 21 -13.81 -0.82 -4.62
N VAL A 22 -13.81 0.39 -5.19
CA VAL A 22 -12.96 0.74 -6.34
C VAL A 22 -11.48 0.57 -6.00
N GLU A 23 -11.07 0.97 -4.79
CA GLU A 23 -9.69 0.81 -4.36
C GLU A 23 -9.29 -0.65 -4.18
N MET A 24 -10.20 -1.53 -3.77
CA MET A 24 -9.90 -2.97 -3.69
C MET A 24 -9.76 -3.60 -5.09
N MET A 25 -10.33 -2.97 -6.13
CA MET A 25 -10.14 -3.36 -7.53
C MET A 25 -8.83 -2.83 -8.12
N THR A 26 -8.21 -1.81 -7.51
CA THR A 26 -6.93 -1.24 -7.92
C THR A 26 -5.80 -1.69 -6.98
N THR A 27 -4.58 -1.81 -7.49
CA THR A 27 -3.41 -2.13 -6.65
C THR A 27 -2.79 -0.89 -5.99
N ALA A 28 -3.47 0.27 -6.07
CA ALA A 28 -2.87 1.58 -5.83
C ALA A 28 -2.89 2.03 -4.35
N TYR A 29 -3.71 1.42 -3.50
CA TYR A 29 -3.92 1.74 -2.07
C TYR A 29 -4.16 3.22 -1.70
N VAL A 30 -4.55 4.08 -2.65
CA VAL A 30 -4.67 5.53 -2.48
C VAL A 30 -5.95 5.93 -1.76
N ALA A 31 -7.13 5.50 -2.24
CA ALA A 31 -8.40 5.89 -1.61
C ALA A 31 -8.57 5.26 -0.22
N LEU A 32 -7.95 4.11 0.05
CA LEU A 32 -7.90 3.52 1.37
C LEU A 32 -7.06 4.39 2.34
N GLY A 33 -5.90 4.88 1.89
CA GLY A 33 -5.10 5.85 2.64
C GLY A 33 -5.88 7.15 2.88
N PHE A 34 -6.59 7.66 1.87
CA PHE A 34 -7.45 8.83 1.99
C PHE A 34 -8.55 8.63 3.04
N ALA A 35 -9.23 7.48 3.01
CA ALA A 35 -10.32 7.14 3.92
C ALA A 35 -9.84 6.97 5.37
N ILE A 36 -8.73 6.24 5.58
CA ILE A 36 -8.15 6.07 6.92
C ILE A 36 -7.65 7.41 7.46
N GLY A 37 -7.01 8.22 6.62
CA GLY A 37 -6.62 9.59 6.99
C GLY A 37 -7.83 10.43 7.40
N ALA A 38 -8.91 10.41 6.62
CA ALA A 38 -10.11 11.18 6.91
C ALA A 38 -10.78 10.72 8.21
N ALA A 39 -10.85 9.40 8.45
CA ALA A 39 -11.34 8.85 9.71
C ALA A 39 -10.49 9.28 10.91
N ALA A 40 -9.16 9.29 10.76
CA ALA A 40 -8.25 9.76 11.81
C ALA A 40 -8.47 11.25 12.12
N VAL A 41 -8.61 12.10 11.11
CA VAL A 41 -8.93 13.53 11.30
C VAL A 41 -10.27 13.72 11.98
N ALA A 42 -11.30 12.98 11.55
CA ALA A 42 -12.63 13.05 12.15
C ALA A 42 -12.56 12.68 13.64
N LEU A 43 -11.83 11.61 13.98
CA LEU A 43 -11.63 11.17 15.36
C LEU A 43 -10.86 12.22 16.18
N VAL A 44 -9.77 12.76 15.65
CA VAL A 44 -8.98 13.80 16.33
C VAL A 44 -9.81 15.05 16.56
N THR A 45 -10.57 15.49 15.55
CA THR A 45 -11.41 16.69 15.64
C THR A 45 -12.56 16.51 16.64
N TYR A 46 -13.08 15.28 16.75
CA TYR A 46 -14.09 14.95 17.75
C TYR A 46 -13.58 15.10 19.19
N PHE A 47 -12.34 14.67 19.47
CA PHE A 47 -11.76 14.79 20.82
C PHE A 47 -11.09 16.13 21.10
N VAL A 48 -10.60 16.82 20.07
CA VAL A 48 -9.89 18.11 20.18
C VAL A 48 -10.58 19.13 19.27
N PRO A 49 -11.73 19.67 19.70
CA PRO A 49 -12.42 20.71 18.95
C PRO A 49 -11.57 21.99 18.89
N GLY A 50 -11.53 22.64 17.72
CA GLY A 50 -10.75 23.86 17.50
C GLY A 50 -9.32 23.65 16.99
N LEU A 51 -8.94 22.40 16.67
CA LEU A 51 -7.64 22.12 16.04
C LEU A 51 -7.51 22.86 14.70
N HIS A 52 -6.37 23.51 14.47
CA HIS A 52 -6.14 24.29 13.25
C HIS A 52 -6.23 23.44 11.98
N ILE A 53 -6.86 23.96 10.92
CA ILE A 53 -7.10 23.22 9.66
C ILE A 53 -5.80 22.66 9.04
N PHE A 54 -4.69 23.40 9.13
CA PHE A 54 -3.38 22.93 8.67
C PHE A 54 -2.88 21.70 9.45
N VAL A 55 -3.13 21.65 10.77
CA VAL A 55 -2.73 20.49 11.58
C VAL A 55 -3.61 19.29 11.25
N GLN A 56 -4.92 19.51 11.05
CA GLN A 56 -5.82 18.46 10.56
C GLN A 56 -5.36 17.92 9.20
N GLY A 57 -5.00 18.81 8.26
CA GLY A 57 -4.45 18.42 6.96
C GLY A 57 -3.12 17.67 7.05
N LEU A 58 -2.26 18.03 8.01
CA LEU A 58 -1.00 17.33 8.25
C LEU A 58 -1.23 15.91 8.81
N ILE A 59 -2.16 15.76 9.76
CA ILE A 59 -2.57 14.45 10.29
C ILE A 59 -3.15 13.60 9.16
N TRP A 60 -4.04 14.18 8.37
CA TRP A 60 -4.65 13.53 7.22
C TRP A 60 -3.59 12.98 6.24
N ALA A 61 -2.68 13.85 5.80
CA ALA A 61 -1.66 13.51 4.82
C ALA A 61 -0.65 12.51 5.36
N SER A 62 -0.21 12.65 6.62
CA SER A 62 0.75 11.74 7.24
C SER A 62 0.17 10.34 7.45
N VAL A 63 -1.08 10.24 7.93
CA VAL A 63 -1.77 8.96 8.10
C VAL A 63 -2.01 8.29 6.74
N GLY A 64 -2.51 9.04 5.76
CA GLY A 64 -2.75 8.51 4.41
C GLY A 64 -1.46 8.02 3.75
N LEU A 65 -0.37 8.78 3.88
CA LEU A 65 0.94 8.39 3.38
C LEU A 65 1.48 7.14 4.09
N ALA A 66 1.34 7.04 5.41
CA ALA A 66 1.80 5.89 6.17
C ALA A 66 1.06 4.60 5.77
N VAL A 67 -0.26 4.68 5.58
CA VAL A 67 -1.08 3.57 5.08
C VAL A 67 -0.62 3.15 3.68
N TRP A 68 -0.47 4.11 2.77
CA TRP A 68 -0.06 3.83 1.40
C TRP A 68 1.32 3.17 1.34
N LEU A 69 2.31 3.70 2.07
CA LEU A 69 3.65 3.12 2.15
C LEU A 69 3.64 1.74 2.80
N GLY A 70 2.86 1.54 3.86
CA GLY A 70 2.72 0.26 4.55
C GLY A 70 2.18 -0.83 3.61
N LEU A 71 1.10 -0.52 2.89
CA LEU A 71 0.47 -1.44 1.94
C LEU A 71 1.31 -1.67 0.69
N SER A 72 1.89 -0.62 0.11
CA SER A 72 2.82 -0.70 -1.02
C SER A 72 3.99 -1.63 -0.68
N ARG A 73 4.61 -1.44 0.49
CA ARG A 73 5.71 -2.27 0.95
C ARG A 73 5.29 -3.71 1.24
N TRP A 74 4.10 -3.92 1.79
CA TRP A 74 3.55 -5.27 2.01
C TRP A 74 3.32 -6.01 0.68
N ASN A 75 2.77 -5.32 -0.32
CA ASN A 75 2.53 -5.91 -1.63
C ASN A 75 3.85 -6.26 -2.35
N SER A 76 4.84 -5.36 -2.34
CA SER A 76 6.16 -5.66 -2.92
C SER A 76 6.84 -6.85 -2.24
N LYS A 77 6.69 -7.01 -0.92
CA LYS A 77 7.23 -8.18 -0.19
C LYS A 77 6.53 -9.48 -0.59
N ARG A 78 5.21 -9.46 -0.79
CA ARG A 78 4.47 -10.63 -1.28
C ARG A 78 4.92 -11.07 -2.67
N HIS A 79 5.23 -10.11 -3.56
CA HIS A 79 5.76 -10.43 -4.89
C HIS A 79 7.17 -11.03 -4.83
N LYS A 80 8.07 -10.52 -3.98
CA LYS A 80 9.42 -11.10 -3.79
C LYS A 80 9.43 -12.48 -3.14
N SER A 81 8.40 -12.84 -2.38
CA SER A 81 8.32 -14.14 -1.72
C SER A 81 7.89 -15.27 -2.66
N ARG A 82 7.35 -14.94 -3.85
CA ARG A 82 7.10 -15.95 -4.86
C ARG A 82 8.43 -16.29 -5.51
N LYS A 83 8.86 -17.54 -5.32
CA LYS A 83 10.00 -18.13 -6.01
C LYS A 83 9.85 -17.83 -7.50
N ASP A 84 10.80 -17.12 -8.07
CA ASP A 84 10.77 -16.75 -9.49
C ASP A 84 10.86 -18.03 -10.31
N ILE A 85 10.23 -18.07 -11.48
CA ILE A 85 10.36 -19.20 -12.39
C ILE A 85 11.84 -19.41 -12.74
N ASN A 86 12.59 -18.30 -12.86
CA ASN A 86 14.03 -18.32 -13.11
C ASN A 86 14.85 -18.93 -11.95
N ASP A 87 14.31 -19.05 -10.73
CA ASP A 87 14.99 -19.73 -9.60
C ASP A 87 15.03 -21.26 -9.79
N PHE A 88 14.27 -21.80 -10.75
CA PHE A 88 14.27 -23.22 -11.10
C PHE A 88 15.07 -23.54 -12.35
N ASP A 89 15.60 -22.53 -13.03
CA ASP A 89 16.38 -22.78 -14.23
C ASP A 89 17.70 -23.47 -13.87
N PRO A 90 18.08 -24.53 -14.61
CA PRO A 90 19.34 -25.21 -14.39
C PRO A 90 20.50 -24.23 -14.66
N LEU A 91 21.62 -24.41 -13.98
CA LEU A 91 22.84 -23.60 -14.16
C LEU A 91 23.27 -23.44 -15.63
N GLU A 92 22.90 -24.40 -16.47
CA GLU A 92 23.15 -24.40 -17.91
C GLU A 92 22.38 -23.31 -18.68
N SER A 93 21.29 -22.77 -18.12
CA SER A 93 20.54 -21.64 -18.69
C SER A 93 21.29 -20.31 -18.58
N LEU A 94 22.20 -20.18 -17.60
CA LEU A 94 22.94 -18.95 -17.38
C LEU A 94 23.94 -18.71 -18.53
N PRO A 95 24.15 -17.44 -18.93
CA PRO A 95 25.19 -17.06 -19.86
C PRO A 95 26.56 -17.58 -19.42
N ARG A 96 27.40 -17.96 -20.40
CA ARG A 96 28.71 -18.59 -20.13
C ARG A 96 29.61 -17.74 -19.21
N ALA A 97 29.51 -16.42 -19.31
CA ALA A 97 30.25 -15.47 -18.47
C ALA A 97 29.85 -15.55 -16.99
N ASP A 98 28.55 -15.64 -16.69
CA ASP A 98 28.04 -15.72 -15.31
C ASP A 98 28.37 -17.05 -14.65
N ARG A 99 28.38 -18.14 -15.43
CA ARG A 99 28.83 -19.46 -14.95
C ARG A 99 30.28 -19.43 -14.49
N MET A 100 31.18 -18.94 -15.35
CA MET A 100 32.62 -18.84 -15.04
C MET A 100 32.87 -18.01 -13.78
N ARG A 101 32.18 -16.87 -13.64
CA ARG A 101 32.32 -15.97 -12.49
C ARG A 101 31.93 -16.62 -11.16
N ARG A 102 30.94 -17.52 -11.18
CA ARG A 102 30.50 -18.26 -9.99
C ARG A 102 31.48 -19.37 -9.61
N ASP A 103 32.02 -20.08 -10.60
CA ASP A 103 33.01 -21.14 -10.38
C ASP A 103 34.32 -20.58 -9.82
N GLU A 104 34.76 -19.40 -10.32
CA GLU A 104 35.89 -18.65 -9.76
C GLU A 104 35.66 -18.26 -8.29
N MET A 105 34.44 -17.84 -7.92
CA MET A 105 34.11 -17.51 -6.53
C MET A 105 34.15 -18.75 -5.62
N LYS A 106 33.64 -19.90 -6.08
CA LYS A 106 33.71 -21.15 -5.32
C LYS A 106 35.14 -21.65 -5.13
N GLN A 107 36.00 -21.50 -6.14
CA GLN A 107 37.41 -21.89 -6.00
C GLN A 107 38.11 -21.07 -4.91
N LYS A 108 37.82 -19.77 -4.81
CA LYS A 108 38.39 -18.90 -3.77
C LYS A 108 37.88 -19.17 -2.36
N GLU A 109 36.71 -19.79 -2.19
CA GLU A 109 36.22 -20.22 -0.87
C GLU A 109 36.89 -21.51 -0.38
N HIS A 110 37.54 -22.26 -1.27
CA HIS A 110 38.17 -23.55 -0.96
C HIS A 110 39.71 -23.48 -0.87
N GLU A 111 40.31 -22.32 -1.14
CA GLU A 111 41.72 -22.00 -0.86
C GLU A 111 41.87 -21.30 0.50
#